data_AF-A0A3D2SIJ8-F1
#
_entry.id   AF-A0A3D2SIJ8-F1
#
_cell.length_a   1.000
_cell.length_b   1.000
_cell.length_c   1.000
_cell.angle_alpha   90.00
_cell.angle_beta   90.00
_cell.angle_gamma   90.00
#
_symmetry.space_group_name_H-M   'P 1'
#
loop_
_entity.id
_entity.type
_entity.pdbx_description
1 polymer ?
#
loop_
_entity_poly.entity_id
_entity_poly.type
_entity_poly.pdbx_seq_one_letter_code
_entity_poly.pdbx_strand_id
1 'polypeptide(L)'
;MTQQALLEVSNLVREFPAGDSTVQILKDINLTIYEGELVAIVGQSGSGKSTLMNILGCLDRPTSGSYKVSGQETGKLEPDDLAKLRREYFGFIFQR
;
A
#
# COMPACT_ATOMS: atom_id res chain seq x y z
N MET A 1 13.87 -10.10 -20.78
CA MET A 1 13.18 -8.84 -20.44
C MET A 1 12.59 -9.04 -19.07
N THR A 2 12.98 -8.26 -18.07
CA THR A 2 12.39 -8.33 -16.72
C THR A 2 10.98 -7.77 -16.78
N GLN A 3 10.00 -8.56 -16.34
CA GLN A 3 8.60 -8.15 -16.26
C GLN A 3 8.48 -6.96 -15.32
N GLN A 4 7.80 -5.89 -15.74
CA GLN A 4 7.54 -4.76 -14.88
C GLN A 4 6.49 -5.15 -13.83
N ALA A 5 6.79 -4.93 -12.55
CA ALA A 5 5.85 -5.19 -11.48
C ALA A 5 4.65 -4.24 -11.56
N LEU A 6 3.45 -4.76 -11.28
CA LEU A 6 2.24 -3.94 -11.21
C LEU A 6 2.24 -3.13 -9.91
N LEU A 7 2.56 -3.75 -8.78
CA LEU A 7 2.70 -3.07 -7.49
C LEU A 7 4.12 -3.28 -6.97
N GLU A 8 4.80 -2.19 -6.64
CA GLU A 8 6.16 -2.21 -6.07
C GLU A 8 6.17 -1.43 -4.76
N VAL A 9 6.46 -2.12 -3.67
CA VAL A 9 6.56 -1.58 -2.31
C VAL A 9 8.00 -1.73 -1.82
N SER A 10 8.62 -0.64 -1.38
CA SER A 10 10.00 -0.66 -0.90
C SER A 10 10.16 0.10 0.41
N ASN A 11 10.69 -0.59 1.42
CA ASN A 11 10.95 -0.07 2.77
C ASN A 11 9.76 0.70 3.35
N LEU A 12 8.55 0.15 3.18
CA LEU A 12 7.33 0.86 3.50
C LEU A 12 7.06 0.84 5.00
N VAL A 13 6.95 2.02 5.57
CA VAL A 13 6.66 2.26 6.99
C VAL A 13 5.36 3.03 7.12
N ARG A 14 4.53 2.62 8.09
CA ARG A 14 3.33 3.36 8.48
C ARG A 14 3.28 3.51 9.98
N GLU A 15 3.29 4.75 10.42
CA GLU A 15 3.21 5.17 11.82
C GLU A 15 1.91 5.90 12.09
N PHE A 16 1.36 5.68 13.27
CA PHE A 16 0.24 6.43 13.81
C PHE A 16 0.61 7.08 15.15
N PRO A 17 0.10 8.29 15.43
CA PRO A 17 0.28 8.91 16.74
C PRO A 17 -0.47 8.11 17.82
N ALA A 18 0.16 8.00 18.99
CA ALA A 18 -0.37 7.32 20.17
C ALA A 18 0.03 8.12 21.42
N GLY A 19 -0.81 9.09 21.78
CA GLY A 19 -0.49 10.08 22.82
C GLY A 19 0.76 10.87 22.47
N ASP A 20 1.74 10.88 23.37
CA ASP A 20 3.04 11.55 23.19
C ASP A 20 4.07 10.69 22.42
N SER A 21 3.66 9.55 21.86
CA SER A 21 4.52 8.61 21.13
C SER A 21 3.98 8.29 19.73
N THR A 22 4.76 7.57 18.92
CA THR A 22 4.30 6.99 17.65
C THR A 22 4.36 5.47 17.71
N VAL A 23 3.41 4.82 17.06
CA VAL A 23 3.38 3.35 16.91
C VAL A 23 3.55 3.01 15.44
N GLN A 24 4.62 2.26 15.14
CA GLN A 24 4.85 1.67 13.82
C GLN A 24 3.97 0.43 13.63
N ILE A 25 3.00 0.54 12.72
CA ILE A 25 2.11 -0.55 12.31
C ILE A 25 2.72 -1.36 11.16
N LEU A 26 3.28 -0.69 10.16
CA LEU A 26 4.06 -1.33 9.10
C LEU A 26 5.54 -0.99 9.30
N LYS A 27 6.39 -2.01 9.25
CA LYS A 27 7.82 -1.93 9.57
C LYS A 27 8.63 -2.45 8.38
N ASP A 28 9.18 -1.54 7.59
CA ASP A 28 10.07 -1.82 6.44
C ASP A 28 9.55 -2.92 5.49
N ILE A 29 8.28 -2.82 5.11
CA ILE A 29 7.67 -3.80 4.22
C ILE A 29 8.25 -3.65 2.81
N ASN A 30 8.70 -4.77 2.24
CA ASN A 30 9.14 -4.88 0.86
C ASN A 30 8.27 -5.97 0.18
N LEU A 31 7.59 -5.59 -0.90
CA LEU A 31 6.62 -6.46 -1.58
C LEU A 31 6.56 -6.09 -3.07
N THR A 32 6.53 -7.10 -3.92
CA THR A 32 6.36 -6.95 -5.36
C THR A 32 5.23 -7.85 -5.81
N ILE A 33 4.25 -7.30 -6.53
CA ILE A 33 3.12 -8.05 -7.10
C ILE A 33 3.09 -7.78 -8.61
N TYR A 34 3.02 -8.84 -9.38
CA TYR A 34 2.94 -8.79 -10.85
C TYR A 34 1.49 -8.88 -11.33
N GLU A 35 1.26 -8.41 -12.56
CA GLU A 35 -0.05 -8.52 -13.18
C GLU A 35 -0.49 -9.98 -13.32
N GLY A 36 -1.75 -10.27 -12.96
CA GLY A 36 -2.33 -11.61 -13.01
C GLY A 36 -2.05 -12.50 -11.80
N GLU A 37 -1.25 -12.04 -10.83
CA GLU A 37 -1.02 -12.80 -9.59
C GLU A 37 -2.23 -12.76 -8.65
N LEU A 38 -2.57 -13.93 -8.10
CA LEU A 38 -3.52 -14.06 -7.00
C LEU A 38 -2.76 -14.13 -5.68
N VAL A 39 -2.82 -13.05 -4.90
CA VAL A 39 -2.06 -12.90 -3.65
C VAL A 39 -2.99 -12.93 -2.44
N ALA A 40 -2.60 -13.65 -1.39
CA ALA A 40 -3.29 -13.67 -0.09
C ALA A 40 -2.42 -13.02 0.99
N ILE A 41 -2.94 -12.00 1.67
CA ILE A 41 -2.30 -11.36 2.83
C ILE A 41 -2.93 -11.94 4.11
N VAL A 42 -2.19 -12.78 4.83
CA VAL A 42 -2.68 -13.51 6.02
C VAL A 42 -1.89 -13.08 7.26
N GLY A 43 -2.55 -13.07 8.43
CA GLY A 43 -1.93 -12.70 9.70
C GLY A 43 -2.96 -12.40 10.79
N GLN A 44 -2.53 -12.44 12.05
CA GLN A 44 -3.38 -12.22 13.22
C GLN A 44 -4.03 -10.83 13.26
N SER A 45 -5.15 -10.67 13.96
CA SER A 45 -5.75 -9.34 14.17
C SER A 45 -4.71 -8.35 14.73
N GLY A 46 -4.71 -7.12 14.24
CA GLY A 46 -3.72 -6.09 14.63
C GLY A 46 -2.37 -6.16 13.91
N SER A 47 -2.08 -7.17 13.09
CA SER A 47 -0.79 -7.31 12.40
C SER A 47 -0.51 -6.31 11.25
N GLY A 48 -1.38 -5.30 11.05
CA GLY A 48 -1.21 -4.28 10.00
C GLY A 48 -1.76 -4.64 8.61
N LYS A 49 -2.40 -5.79 8.41
CA LYS A 49 -2.93 -6.21 7.09
C LYS A 49 -3.86 -5.18 6.44
N SER A 50 -4.86 -4.71 7.17
CA SER A 50 -5.82 -3.72 6.65
C SER A 50 -5.14 -2.38 6.39
N THR A 51 -4.14 -2.01 7.19
CA THR A 51 -3.31 -0.83 6.95
C THR A 51 -2.52 -0.97 5.64
N LEU A 52 -1.87 -2.11 5.42
CA LEU A 52 -1.18 -2.40 4.16
C LEU A 52 -2.16 -2.38 2.98
N MET A 53 -3.33 -3.01 3.11
CA MET A 53 -4.36 -3.03 2.08
C MET A 53 -4.85 -1.61 1.74
N ASN A 54 -5.05 -0.73 2.73
CA ASN A 54 -5.44 0.66 2.49
C ASN A 54 -4.36 1.43 1.72
N ILE A 55 -3.09 1.22 2.02
CA ILE A 55 -1.98 1.86 1.30
C ILE A 55 -1.89 1.32 -0.12
N LEU A 56 -1.94 0.00 -0.31
CA LEU A 56 -1.99 -0.62 -1.64
C LEU A 56 -3.19 -0.10 -2.44
N GLY A 57 -4.32 0.12 -1.78
CA GLY A 57 -5.52 0.68 -2.39
C GLY A 57 -5.46 2.19 -2.67
N CYS A 58 -4.34 2.88 -2.41
CA CYS A 58 -4.23 4.33 -2.49
C CYS A 58 -5.31 5.06 -1.64
N LEU A 59 -5.77 4.44 -0.54
CA LEU A 59 -6.72 5.01 0.43
C LEU A 59 -6.02 5.65 1.62
N ASP A 60 -4.77 5.24 1.87
CA ASP A 60 -3.88 5.81 2.87
C ASP A 60 -2.48 6.01 2.25
N ARG A 61 -1.62 6.78 2.91
CA ARG A 61 -0.24 7.02 2.48
C ARG A 61 0.76 6.40 3.46
N PRO A 62 1.91 5.90 2.98
CA PRO A 62 3.00 5.54 3.87
C PRO A 62 3.50 6.77 4.64
N THR A 63 4.00 6.57 5.85
CA THR A 63 4.73 7.62 6.57
C THR A 63 6.12 7.81 5.96
N SER A 64 6.77 6.72 5.54
CA SER A 64 8.01 6.74 4.76
C SER A 64 8.13 5.47 3.90
N GLY A 65 9.10 5.47 2.99
CA GLY A 65 9.27 4.44 1.97
C GLY A 65 8.70 4.84 0.62
N SER A 66 8.64 3.87 -0.31
CA SER A 66 8.14 4.06 -1.68
C SER A 66 7.04 3.05 -1.97
N TYR A 67 6.00 3.53 -2.65
CA TYR A 67 4.96 2.68 -3.19
C TYR A 67 4.59 3.13 -4.60
N LYS A 68 4.77 2.23 -5.57
CA LYS A 68 4.45 2.47 -6.99
C LYS A 68 3.35 1.56 -7.50
N VAL A 69 2.51 2.12 -8.36
CA VAL A 69 1.48 1.43 -9.14
C VAL A 69 1.83 1.56 -10.62
N SER A 70 2.04 0.46 -11.32
CA SER A 70 2.44 0.43 -12.73
C SER A 70 3.67 1.32 -13.02
N GLY A 71 4.61 1.40 -12.08
CA GLY A 71 5.80 2.25 -12.15
C GLY A 71 5.61 3.72 -11.70
N GLN A 72 4.39 4.16 -11.41
CA GLN A 72 4.11 5.52 -10.93
C GLN A 72 4.18 5.60 -9.40
N GLU A 73 5.03 6.49 -8.87
CA GLU A 73 5.17 6.75 -7.43
C GLU A 73 3.92 7.42 -6.86
N THR A 74 3.38 6.86 -5.77
CA THR A 74 2.14 7.33 -5.13
C THR A 74 2.37 8.38 -4.04
N GLY A 75 3.53 8.34 -3.37
CA GLY A 75 3.81 9.22 -2.21
C GLY A 75 3.84 10.71 -2.53
N LYS A 76 3.99 11.09 -3.80
CA LYS A 76 4.05 12.48 -4.28
C LYS A 76 2.78 12.94 -5.00
N LEU A 77 1.77 12.07 -5.11
CA LEU A 77 0.55 12.37 -5.86
C LEU A 77 -0.46 13.13 -5.01
N GLU A 78 -1.12 14.09 -5.63
CA GLU A 78 -2.23 14.81 -5.02
C GLU A 78 -3.48 13.93 -4.88
N PRO A 79 -4.46 14.30 -4.04
CA PRO A 79 -5.66 13.51 -3.81
C PRO A 79 -6.42 13.11 -5.09
N ASP A 80 -6.47 14.00 -6.09
CA ASP A 80 -7.17 13.76 -7.36
C ASP A 80 -6.41 12.76 -8.26
N ASP A 81 -5.08 12.78 -8.22
CA ASP A 81 -4.24 11.81 -8.94
C ASP A 81 -4.34 10.42 -8.31
N LEU A 82 -4.35 10.35 -6.98
CA LEU A 82 -4.64 9.11 -6.26
C LEU A 82 -6.04 8.59 -6.58
N ALA A 83 -7.03 9.48 -6.70
CA ALA A 83 -8.39 9.10 -7.12
C ALA A 83 -8.43 8.58 -8.55
N LYS A 84 -7.61 9.13 -9.46
CA LYS A 84 -7.47 8.62 -10.82
C LYS A 84 -6.88 7.21 -10.82
N LEU A 85 -5.80 6.98 -10.08
CA LEU A 85 -5.22 5.63 -9.92
C LEU A 85 -6.23 4.63 -9.38
N ARG A 86 -7.00 5.01 -8.34
CA ARG A 86 -8.08 4.17 -7.80
C ARG A 86 -9.10 3.78 -8.86
N ARG A 87 -9.53 4.70 -9.72
CA ARG A 87 -10.49 4.41 -10.80
C ARG A 87 -9.93 3.52 -11.91
N GLU A 88 -8.63 3.60 -12.16
CA GLU A 88 -7.98 2.90 -13.27
C GLU A 88 -7.51 1.50 -12.90
N TYR A 89 -6.99 1.31 -11.68
CA TYR A 89 -6.30 0.07 -11.27
C TYR A 89 -7.00 -0.72 -10.16
N PHE A 90 -7.91 -0.12 -9.39
CA PHE A 90 -8.39 -0.73 -8.14
C PHE A 90 -9.90 -0.92 -8.09
N GLY A 91 -10.31 -2.13 -7.70
CA GLY A 91 -11.67 -2.44 -7.26
C GLY A 91 -11.63 -2.97 -5.83
N PHE A 92 -12.54 -2.52 -4.97
CA PHE A 92 -12.59 -2.93 -3.56
C PHE A 92 -13.85 -3.74 -3.27
N ILE A 93 -13.66 -4.86 -2.56
CA ILE A 93 -14.74 -5.67 -2.02
C ILE A 93 -14.42 -5.87 -0.54
N PHE A 94 -15.36 -5.50 0.33
CA PHE A 94 -15.22 -5.63 1.78
C PHE A 94 -16.20 -6.67 2.31
N GLN A 95 -15.75 -7.45 3.30
CA GLN A 95 -16.64 -8.29 4.09
C GLN A 95 -17.47 -7.38 5.01
N ARG A 96 -18.79 -7.61 5.07
CA ARG A 96 -19.70 -6.91 5.99
C ARG A 96 -19.60 -7.47 7.41
#